data_AF-G7WM44-F1
#
_entry.id   AF-G7WM44-F1
#
_cell.length_a   1.000
_cell.length_b   1.000
_cell.length_c   1.000
_cell.angle_alpha   90.00
_cell.angle_beta   90.00
_cell.angle_gamma   90.00
#
_symmetry.space_group_name_H-M   'P 1'
#
loop_
_entity.id
_entity.type
_entity.pdbx_description
1 polymer ?
#
loop_
_entity_poly.entity_id
_entity_poly.type
_entity_poly.pdbx_seq_one_letter_code
_entity_poly.pdbx_strand_id
1 'polypeptide(L)'
;MKVTLEELEAIRLVDFLDLQQQEASLYVGVSRKALWNDLRSGRKKVASALICGLGIVIEGGSYLLREEGSESPPSPEERPPVEDQIRLLELEMIALEERLRLMRARMEALEGKVG
;
A
#
# COMPACT_ATOMS: atom_id res chain seq x y z
N MET A 1 5.96 -2.49 17.36
CA MET A 1 4.55 -2.24 16.98
C MET A 1 4.19 -3.19 15.85
N LYS A 2 3.09 -3.92 15.95
CA LYS A 2 2.65 -4.88 14.93
C LYS A 2 1.57 -4.26 14.05
N VAL A 3 1.86 -4.09 12.76
CA VAL A 3 0.92 -3.60 11.74
C VAL A 3 0.56 -4.78 10.84
N THR A 4 -0.72 -5.04 10.61
CA THR A 4 -1.12 -6.13 9.70
C THR A 4 -0.99 -5.71 8.25
N LEU A 5 -1.07 -6.66 7.32
CA LEU A 5 -0.98 -6.35 5.90
C LEU A 5 -2.18 -5.55 5.39
N GLU A 6 -3.37 -5.75 5.94
CA GLU A 6 -4.57 -4.97 5.61
C GLU A 6 -4.45 -3.53 6.13
N GLU A 7 -3.92 -3.34 7.35
CA GLU A 7 -3.65 -2.02 7.90
C GLU A 7 -2.60 -1.27 7.05
N LEU A 8 -1.55 -1.97 6.63
CA LEU A 8 -0.54 -1.41 5.73
C LEU A 8 -1.15 -1.07 4.37
N GLU A 9 -1.97 -1.95 3.80
CA GLU A 9 -2.59 -1.74 2.50
C GLU A 9 -3.58 -0.58 2.52
N ALA A 10 -4.35 -0.45 3.60
CA ALA A 10 -5.24 0.69 3.80
C ALA A 10 -4.47 2.02 3.86
N ILE A 11 -3.34 2.05 4.59
CA ILE A 11 -2.44 3.22 4.61
C ILE A 11 -1.84 3.46 3.21
N ARG A 12 -1.40 2.41 2.51
CA ARG A 12 -0.81 2.53 1.17
C ARG A 12 -1.79 3.17 0.20
N LEU A 13 -3.02 2.66 0.13
CA LEU A 13 -4.03 3.16 -0.80
C LEU A 13 -4.48 4.57 -0.43
N VAL A 14 -4.83 4.82 0.83
CA VAL A 14 -5.46 6.10 1.21
C VAL A 14 -4.43 7.19 1.52
N ASP A 15 -3.40 6.90 2.30
CA ASP A 15 -2.44 7.91 2.76
C ASP A 15 -1.26 8.10 1.81
N PHE A 16 -0.79 7.03 1.16
CA PHE A 16 0.40 7.10 0.30
C PHE A 16 0.04 7.36 -1.18
N LEU A 17 -1.01 6.72 -1.70
CA LEU A 17 -1.48 6.90 -3.07
C LEU A 17 -2.64 7.91 -3.19
N ASP A 18 -3.13 8.47 -2.08
CA ASP A 18 -4.17 9.51 -2.04
C ASP A 18 -5.52 9.07 -2.67
N LEU A 19 -5.86 7.78 -2.58
CA LEU A 19 -7.16 7.29 -3.00
C LEU A 19 -8.26 7.70 -2.01
N GLN A 20 -9.46 7.93 -2.55
CA GLN A 20 -10.63 8.09 -1.70
C GLN A 20 -10.96 6.75 -1.02
N GLN A 21 -11.48 6.81 0.21
CA GLN A 21 -11.81 5.61 0.98
C GLN A 21 -12.80 4.67 0.27
N GLN A 22 -13.73 5.23 -0.51
CA GLN A 22 -14.66 4.45 -1.31
C GLN A 22 -13.91 3.64 -2.38
N GLU A 23 -13.02 4.29 -3.12
CA GLU A 23 -12.20 3.68 -4.17
C GLU A 23 -11.33 2.58 -3.57
N ALA A 24 -10.54 2.92 -2.53
CA ALA A 24 -9.70 1.98 -1.81
C ALA A 24 -10.45 0.74 -1.34
N SER A 25 -11.70 0.89 -0.87
CA SER A 25 -12.50 -0.26 -0.38
C SER A 25 -12.90 -1.23 -1.48
N LEU A 26 -13.09 -0.72 -2.72
CA LEU A 26 -13.36 -1.55 -3.89
C LEU A 26 -12.11 -2.35 -4.30
N TYR A 27 -10.91 -1.75 -4.25
CA TYR A 27 -9.68 -2.46 -4.62
C TYR A 27 -9.34 -3.61 -3.69
N VAL A 28 -9.55 -3.45 -2.38
CA VAL A 28 -9.28 -4.51 -1.40
C VAL A 28 -10.45 -5.49 -1.24
N GLY A 29 -11.59 -5.24 -1.89
CA GLY A 29 -12.75 -6.13 -1.84
C GLY A 29 -13.45 -6.20 -0.47
N VAL A 30 -13.41 -5.13 0.33
CA VAL A 30 -14.04 -5.09 1.66
C VAL A 30 -15.02 -3.92 1.81
N SER A 31 -15.87 -3.96 2.83
CA SER A 31 -16.75 -2.82 3.11
C SER A 31 -15.94 -1.56 3.48
N ARG A 32 -16.44 -0.36 3.12
CA ARG A 32 -15.89 0.93 3.57
C ARG A 32 -15.59 0.99 5.07
N LYS A 33 -16.48 0.40 5.88
CA LYS A 33 -16.35 0.36 7.34
C LYS A 33 -15.18 -0.52 7.77
N ALA A 34 -14.98 -1.67 7.13
CA ALA A 34 -13.83 -2.54 7.40
C ALA A 34 -12.53 -1.79 7.06
N LEU A 35 -12.41 -1.25 5.84
CA LEU A 35 -11.25 -0.44 5.44
C LEU A 35 -11.00 0.73 6.40
N TRP A 36 -12.05 1.41 6.86
CA TRP A 36 -11.91 2.50 7.83
C TRP A 36 -11.26 2.05 9.13
N ASN A 37 -11.68 0.89 9.63
CA ASN A 37 -11.19 0.34 10.89
C ASN A 37 -9.71 -0.02 10.75
N ASP A 38 -9.34 -0.65 9.63
CA ASP A 38 -7.95 -1.01 9.33
C ASP A 38 -7.08 0.23 9.18
N LEU A 39 -7.51 1.22 8.39
CA LEU A 39 -6.83 2.49 8.22
C LEU A 39 -6.62 3.23 9.56
N ARG A 40 -7.69 3.34 10.36
CA ARG A 40 -7.63 4.01 11.67
C ARG A 40 -6.71 3.27 12.64
N SER A 41 -6.78 1.94 12.68
CA SER A 41 -5.91 1.11 13.51
C SER A 41 -4.45 1.24 13.09
N GLY A 42 -4.18 1.08 11.79
CA GLY A 42 -2.85 1.24 11.19
C GLY A 42 -2.23 2.60 11.50
N ARG A 43 -2.95 3.70 11.22
CA ARG A 43 -2.48 5.08 11.51
C ARG A 43 -2.12 5.25 12.98
N LYS A 44 -2.97 4.75 13.90
CA LYS A 44 -2.69 4.82 15.34
C LYS A 44 -1.43 4.04 15.71
N LYS A 45 -1.23 2.86 15.15
CA LYS A 45 -0.05 2.01 15.40
C LYS A 45 1.21 2.67 14.87
N VAL A 46 1.20 3.15 13.62
CA VAL A 46 2.33 3.87 13.01
C VAL A 46 2.66 5.12 13.81
N ALA A 47 1.67 5.98 14.13
CA ALA A 47 1.90 7.18 14.92
C ALA A 47 2.48 6.86 16.31
N SER A 48 1.96 5.83 16.99
CA SER A 48 2.49 5.41 18.29
C SER A 48 3.92 4.90 18.19
N ALA A 49 4.25 4.17 17.11
CA ALA A 49 5.61 3.69 16.89
C ALA A 49 6.60 4.83 16.68
N LEU A 50 6.22 5.83 15.87
CA LEU A 50 7.05 7.01 15.61
C LEU A 50 7.24 7.88 16.86
N ILE A 51 6.16 8.15 17.62
CA ILE A 51 6.21 9.00 18.82
C ILE A 51 7.02 8.34 19.95
N CYS A 52 6.88 7.02 20.12
CA CYS A 52 7.51 6.29 21.22
C CYS A 52 8.86 5.64 20.84
N GLY A 53 9.37 5.85 19.62
CA GLY A 53 10.62 5.26 19.15
C GLY A 53 10.58 3.72 19.07
N LEU A 54 9.43 3.14 18.74
CA LEU A 54 9.25 1.69 18.62
C LEU A 54 9.47 1.26 17.17
N GLY A 55 10.06 0.09 16.97
CA GLY A 55 10.12 -0.54 15.64
C GLY A 55 8.73 -0.91 15.11
N ILE A 56 8.55 -0.89 13.79
CA ILE A 56 7.35 -1.37 13.10
C ILE A 56 7.66 -2.74 12.51
N VAL A 57 6.81 -3.73 12.80
CA VAL A 57 6.84 -5.07 12.23
C VAL A 57 5.54 -5.26 11.45
N ILE A 58 5.67 -5.63 10.19
CA ILE A 58 4.54 -5.95 9.31
C ILE A 58 4.35 -7.46 9.34
N GLU A 59 3.26 -7.94 9.91
CA GLU A 59 2.99 -9.37 10.06
C GLU A 59 1.50 -9.67 10.28
N GLY A 60 1.10 -10.92 10.01
CA GLY A 60 -0.26 -11.40 10.21
C GLY A 60 -1.25 -10.83 9.18
N GLY A 61 -2.53 -10.89 9.54
CA GLY A 61 -3.63 -10.57 8.63
C GLY A 61 -4.18 -11.81 7.89
N SER A 62 -5.31 -11.62 7.26
CA SER A 62 -5.99 -12.52 6.33
C SER A 62 -5.95 -11.88 4.94
N TYR A 63 -4.87 -12.15 4.22
CA TYR A 63 -4.63 -11.60 2.89
C TYR A 63 -4.29 -12.72 1.91
N LEU A 64 -4.54 -12.45 0.63
CA LEU A 64 -4.04 -13.25 -0.47
C LEU A 64 -2.98 -12.41 -1.21
N LEU A 65 -1.85 -13.03 -1.51
CA LEU A 65 -0.92 -12.41 -2.45
C LEU A 65 -1.56 -12.51 -3.83
N ARG A 66 -1.53 -11.42 -4.58
CA ARG A 66 -1.94 -11.44 -5.98
C ARG A 66 -0.93 -12.30 -6.75
N GLU A 67 -1.23 -13.58 -6.93
CA GLU A 67 -0.45 -14.44 -7.81
C GLU A 67 -0.73 -14.04 -9.26
N GLU A 68 0.33 -13.83 -10.04
CA GLU A 68 0.21 -13.74 -11.50
C GLU A 68 -0.21 -15.12 -12.04
N GLY A 69 -1.52 -15.34 -12.16
CA GLY A 69 -2.08 -16.41 -13.00
C GLY A 69 -2.66 -17.66 -12.33
N SER A 70 -3.03 -17.67 -11.05
CA SER A 70 -3.54 -18.91 -10.40
C SER A 70 -4.93 -18.86 -9.77
N GLU A 71 -5.66 -17.73 -9.81
CA GLU A 71 -7.07 -17.70 -9.40
C GLU A 71 -7.98 -17.26 -10.55
N SER A 72 -9.19 -17.82 -10.56
CA SER A 72 -10.27 -17.30 -11.40
C SER A 72 -10.45 -15.84 -11.02
N PRO A 73 -10.25 -14.90 -11.95
CA PRO A 73 -10.20 -13.50 -11.59
C PRO A 73 -11.58 -13.11 -11.06
N PRO A 74 -11.66 -12.18 -10.07
CA PRO A 74 -12.93 -11.81 -9.43
C PRO A 74 -13.98 -11.52 -10.49
N SER A 75 -15.25 -11.82 -10.19
CA SER A 75 -16.31 -11.60 -11.16
C SER A 75 -16.28 -10.14 -11.64
N PRO A 76 -16.65 -9.83 -12.90
CA PRO A 76 -16.56 -8.45 -13.41
C PRO A 76 -17.28 -7.42 -12.52
N GLU A 77 -18.28 -7.86 -11.77
CA GLU A 77 -19.08 -7.07 -10.83
C GLU A 77 -18.34 -6.74 -9.52
N GLU A 78 -17.34 -7.54 -9.15
CA GLU A 78 -16.50 -7.35 -7.94
C GLU A 78 -15.24 -6.54 -8.23
N ARG A 79 -14.96 -6.24 -9.50
CA ARG A 79 -13.78 -5.46 -9.89
C ARG A 79 -14.08 -3.97 -9.82
N PRO A 80 -13.10 -3.14 -9.41
CA PRO A 80 -13.17 -1.71 -9.64
C PRO A 80 -13.37 -1.42 -11.14
N PRO A 81 -14.05 -0.33 -11.50
CA PRO A 81 -14.11 0.16 -12.87
C PRO A 81 -12.73 0.17 -13.55
N VAL A 82 -12.66 -0.08 -14.85
CA VAL A 82 -11.38 -0.13 -15.58
C VAL A 82 -10.62 1.21 -15.46
N GLU A 83 -11.33 2.33 -15.48
CA GLU A 83 -10.75 3.66 -15.29
C GLU A 83 -10.08 3.81 -13.92
N ASP A 84 -10.72 3.31 -12.86
CA ASP A 84 -10.13 3.25 -11.52
C ASP A 84 -8.87 2.35 -11.55
N GLN A 85 -8.92 1.18 -12.18
CA GLN A 85 -7.75 0.31 -12.28
C GLN A 85 -6.56 0.98 -12.98
N ILE A 86 -6.81 1.70 -14.08
CA ILE A 86 -5.78 2.48 -14.79
C ILE A 86 -5.21 3.56 -13.87
N ARG A 87 -6.07 4.33 -13.20
CA ARG A 87 -5.65 5.39 -12.28
C ARG A 87 -4.78 4.86 -11.14
N LEU A 88 -5.10 3.70 -10.56
CA LEU A 88 -4.26 3.09 -9.53
C LEU A 88 -2.85 2.78 -10.07
N LEU A 89 -2.77 2.19 -11.26
CA LEU A 89 -1.49 1.89 -11.91
C LEU A 89 -0.69 3.16 -12.21
N GLU A 90 -1.34 4.24 -12.65
CA GLU A 90 -0.69 5.53 -12.87
C GLU A 90 -0.08 6.10 -11.58
N LEU A 91 -0.83 6.07 -10.47
CA LEU A 91 -0.35 6.50 -9.16
C LEU A 91 0.82 5.64 -8.65
N GLU A 92 0.73 4.33 -8.82
CA GLU A 92 1.81 3.41 -8.48
C GLU A 92 3.07 3.65 -9.31
N MET A 93 2.91 3.89 -10.61
CA MET A 93 4.02 4.19 -11.52
C MET A 93 4.75 5.47 -11.07
N ILE A 94 4.03 6.54 -10.73
CA ILE A 94 4.62 7.78 -10.20
C ILE A 94 5.42 7.51 -8.92
N ALA A 95 4.85 6.74 -7.98
CA ALA A 95 5.53 6.39 -6.74
C ALA A 95 6.80 5.56 -6.98
N LEU A 96 6.77 4.64 -7.95
CA LEU A 96 7.91 3.80 -8.34
C LEU A 96 9.01 4.60 -9.04
N GLU A 97 8.64 5.55 -9.90
CA GLU A 97 9.59 6.45 -10.56
C GLU A 97 10.37 7.29 -9.54
N GLU A 98 9.69 7.83 -8.53
CA GLU A 98 10.33 8.58 -7.46
C GLU A 98 11.26 7.68 -6.62
N ARG A 99 10.82 6.45 -6.30
CA ARG A 99 11.67 5.48 -5.61
C ARG A 99 12.92 5.13 -6.42
N LEU A 100 12.78 4.95 -7.74
CA LEU A 100 13.89 4.66 -8.64
C LEU A 100 14.87 5.84 -8.69
N ARG A 101 14.36 7.08 -8.74
CA ARG A 101 15.17 8.30 -8.69
C ARG A 101 16.04 8.34 -7.43
N LEU A 102 15.45 8.08 -6.27
CA LEU A 102 16.17 8.04 -4.98
C LEU A 102 17.22 6.91 -4.94
N MET A 103 16.89 5.74 -5.48
CA MET A 103 17.85 4.62 -5.56
C MET A 103 19.05 4.94 -6.45
N ARG A 104 18.82 5.57 -7.61
CA ARG A 104 19.90 6.02 -8.51
C ARG A 104 20.82 7.02 -7.82
N ALA A 105 20.26 8.05 -7.18
CA ALA A 105 21.05 9.04 -6.44
C ALA A 105 21.88 8.41 -5.31
N ARG A 106 21.33 7.39 -4.62
CA ARG A 106 22.06 6.63 -3.60
C ARG A 106 23.20 5.80 -4.21
N MET A 107 22.99 5.20 -5.38
CA MET A 107 24.04 4.43 -6.07
C MET A 107 25.22 5.33 -6.47
N GLU A 108 24.96 6.46 -7.12
CA GLU A 108 26.00 7.43 -7.50
C GLU A 108 26.82 7.89 -6.29
N ALA A 109 26.14 8.18 -5.17
CA ALA A 109 26.79 8.59 -3.91
C ALA A 109 27.63 7.48 -3.25
N LEU A 110 27.35 6.21 -3.56
CA LEU A 110 28.14 5.07 -3.10
C LEU A 110 29.31 4.77 -4.05
N GLU A 111 29.11 4.86 -5.36
CA GLU A 111 30.17 4.70 -6.36
C GLU A 111 31.29 5.71 -6.15
N GLY A 112 30.96 6.98 -5.85
CA GLY A 112 31.94 8.01 -5.51
C GLY A 112 32.67 7.80 -4.18
N LYS A 113 32.29 6.79 -3.37
CA LYS A 113 33.00 6.40 -2.14
C LYS A 113 33.86 5.15 -2.31
N VAL A 114 33.72 4.44 -3.42
CA VAL A 114 34.45 3.21 -3.74
C VAL A 114 35.68 3.50 -4.64
N GLY A 115 35.70 4.64 -5.34
CA GLY A 115 36.87 5.15 -6.08
C GLY A 115 37.69 6.15 -5.27
#